data_AF-D5VNJ9-F1
#
_entry.id   AF-D5VNJ9-F1
#
_cell.length_a   1.000
_cell.length_b   1.000
_cell.length_c   1.000
_cell.angle_alpha   90.00
_cell.angle_beta   90.00
_cell.angle_gamma   90.00
#
_symmetry.space_group_name_H-M   'P 1'
#
loop_
_entity.id
_entity.type
_entity.pdbx_description
1 polymer ?
#
loop_
_entity_poly.entity_id
_entity_poly.type
_entity_poly.pdbx_seq_one_letter_code
_entity_poly.pdbx_strand_id
1 'polypeptide(L)'
;MTQVQAQAWCDRLQAKLMAALDAAWETIASSDDPALIKRARERAKACGEFAAQARKIAAMSPAPRPARPASALPIPFGASEGDVEARPARAIDRLKGGSRGRL
;
A
#
# COMPACT_ATOMS: atom_id res chain seq x y z
N MET A 1 12.26 -15.11 13.93
CA MET A 1 12.59 -14.73 12.55
C MET A 1 13.20 -13.34 12.58
N THR A 2 14.36 -13.14 11.97
CA THR A 2 14.95 -11.81 11.80
C THR A 2 14.22 -11.07 10.66
N GLN A 3 14.24 -9.73 10.66
CA GLN A 3 13.58 -8.92 9.63
C GLN A 3 14.02 -9.30 8.20
N VAL A 4 15.29 -9.64 8.02
CA VAL A 4 15.86 -10.12 6.75
C VAL A 4 15.20 -11.43 6.28
N GLN A 5 14.86 -12.34 7.21
CA GLN A 5 14.18 -13.59 6.87
C GLN A 5 12.71 -13.37 6.47
N ALA A 6 12.03 -12.39 7.08
CA ALA A 6 10.65 -12.05 6.71
C ALA A 6 10.59 -11.43 5.29
N GLN A 7 11.53 -10.55 4.95
CA GLN A 7 11.60 -9.96 3.61
C GLN A 7 11.87 -11.03 2.53
N ALA A 8 12.88 -11.88 2.75
CA ALA A 8 13.21 -12.97 1.83
C ALA A 8 12.04 -13.96 1.66
N TRP A 9 11.22 -14.16 2.70
CA TRP A 9 10.01 -14.97 2.60
C TRP A 9 8.94 -14.31 1.73
N CYS A 10 8.68 -13.00 1.91
CA CYS A 10 7.76 -12.24 1.07
C CYS A 10 8.20 -12.27 -0.40
N ASP A 11 9.48 -12.07 -0.69
CA ASP A 11 10.01 -12.07 -2.06
C ASP A 11 9.82 -13.44 -2.73
N ARG A 12 10.12 -14.53 -2.02
CA ARG A 12 9.90 -15.90 -2.51
C ARG A 12 8.42 -16.20 -2.74
N LEU A 13 7.55 -15.70 -1.87
CA LEU A 13 6.11 -15.88 -2.00
C LEU A 13 5.57 -15.10 -3.20
N GLN A 14 6.01 -13.86 -3.40
CA GLN A 14 5.64 -13.04 -4.54
C GLN A 14 6.07 -13.72 -5.85
N ALA A 15 7.31 -14.20 -5.94
CA ALA A 15 7.80 -14.92 -7.12
C ALA A 15 6.96 -16.16 -7.46
N LYS A 16 6.54 -16.93 -6.45
CA LYS A 16 5.66 -18.10 -6.64
C LYS A 16 4.27 -17.71 -7.16
N LEU A 17 3.69 -16.62 -6.64
CA LEU A 17 2.38 -16.14 -7.06
C LEU A 17 2.42 -15.60 -8.49
N MET A 18 3.47 -14.87 -8.86
CA MET A 18 3.69 -14.40 -10.23
C MET A 18 3.79 -15.58 -11.20
N ALA A 19 4.67 -16.55 -10.92
CA ALA A 19 4.82 -17.74 -11.78
C ALA A 19 3.52 -18.55 -11.93
N ALA A 20 2.69 -18.60 -10.88
CA ALA A 20 1.39 -19.27 -10.93
C ALA A 20 0.36 -18.52 -11.79
N LEU A 21 0.39 -17.18 -11.80
CA LEU A 21 -0.44 -16.36 -12.67
C LEU A 21 0.01 -16.45 -14.13
N ASP A 22 1.33 -16.45 -14.37
CA ASP A 22 1.89 -16.63 -15.71
C ASP A 22 1.49 -18.00 -16.29
N ALA A 23 1.62 -19.07 -15.51
CA ALA A 23 1.18 -20.40 -15.94
C ALA A 23 -0.34 -20.48 -16.20
N ALA A 24 -1.15 -19.76 -15.42
CA ALA A 24 -2.59 -19.67 -15.66
C ALA A 24 -2.91 -18.88 -16.94
N TRP A 25 -2.16 -17.80 -17.21
CA TRP A 25 -2.28 -17.03 -18.44
C TRP A 25 -1.93 -17.88 -19.67
N GLU A 26 -0.79 -18.58 -19.64
CA GLU A 26 -0.38 -19.48 -20.71
C GLU A 26 -1.42 -20.58 -20.99
N THR A 27 -2.05 -21.11 -19.94
CA THR A 27 -3.14 -22.10 -20.08
C THR A 27 -4.34 -21.50 -20.79
N ILE A 28 -4.72 -20.26 -20.46
CA ILE A 28 -5.86 -19.57 -21.09
C ILE A 28 -5.53 -19.19 -22.54
N ALA A 29 -4.28 -18.80 -22.82
CA ALA A 29 -3.83 -18.41 -24.15
C ALA A 29 -3.64 -19.60 -25.10
N SER A 30 -3.28 -20.77 -24.57
CA SER A 30 -2.93 -21.95 -25.38
C SER A 30 -4.04 -23.00 -25.47
N SER A 31 -5.09 -22.93 -24.64
CA SER A 31 -6.13 -23.96 -24.56
C SER A 31 -7.53 -23.38 -24.75
N ASP A 32 -8.28 -23.93 -25.70
CA ASP A 32 -9.70 -23.65 -25.93
C ASP A 32 -10.66 -24.53 -25.11
N ASP A 33 -10.15 -25.44 -24.27
CA ASP A 33 -10.99 -26.23 -23.36
C ASP A 33 -11.58 -25.33 -22.25
N PRO A 34 -12.91 -25.16 -22.20
CA PRO A 34 -13.56 -24.34 -21.18
C PRO A 34 -13.31 -24.81 -19.75
N ALA A 35 -13.05 -26.11 -19.52
CA ALA A 35 -12.74 -26.64 -18.20
C ALA A 35 -11.34 -26.20 -17.74
N LEU A 36 -10.36 -26.19 -18.65
CA LEU A 36 -8.99 -25.72 -18.36
C LEU A 36 -8.95 -24.22 -18.13
N ILE A 37 -9.69 -23.43 -18.93
CA ILE A 37 -9.82 -21.98 -18.72
C ILE A 37 -10.46 -21.68 -17.36
N LYS A 38 -11.52 -22.40 -16.98
CA LYS A 38 -12.16 -22.22 -15.67
C LYS A 38 -11.19 -22.54 -14.53
N ARG A 39 -10.46 -23.65 -14.62
CA ARG A 39 -9.43 -24.02 -13.63
C ARG A 39 -8.31 -22.99 -13.53
N ALA A 40 -7.84 -22.45 -14.66
CA ALA A 40 -6.82 -21.41 -14.69
C ALA A 40 -7.31 -20.10 -14.03
N ARG A 41 -8.56 -19.70 -14.29
CA ARG A 41 -9.19 -18.55 -13.61
C ARG A 41 -9.35 -18.77 -12.10
N GLU A 42 -9.81 -19.95 -11.68
CA GLU A 42 -9.91 -20.27 -10.25
C GLU A 42 -8.54 -20.25 -9.58
N ARG A 43 -7.49 -20.72 -10.26
CA ARG A 43 -6.11 -20.62 -9.78
C ARG A 43 -5.66 -19.17 -9.61
N ALA A 44 -5.95 -18.31 -10.59
CA ALA A 44 -5.65 -16.88 -10.50
C ALA A 44 -6.38 -16.20 -9.33
N LYS A 45 -7.65 -16.57 -9.10
CA LYS A 45 -8.45 -16.08 -7.96
C LYS A 45 -7.84 -16.52 -6.62
N ALA A 46 -7.49 -17.79 -6.48
CA ALA A 46 -6.82 -18.32 -5.30
C ALA A 46 -5.50 -17.60 -5.04
N CYS A 47 -4.70 -17.31 -6.08
CA CYS A 47 -3.47 -16.52 -5.93
C CYS A 47 -3.74 -15.12 -5.36
N GLY A 48 -4.84 -14.47 -5.75
CA GLY A 48 -5.27 -13.18 -5.19
C GLY A 48 -5.63 -13.26 -3.70
N GLU A 49 -6.37 -14.30 -3.29
CA GLU A 49 -6.72 -14.53 -1.88
C GLU A 49 -5.49 -14.83 -1.02
N PHE A 50 -4.58 -15.67 -1.52
CA PHE A 50 -3.30 -15.93 -0.88
C PHE A 50 -2.45 -14.66 -0.73
N ALA A 51 -2.40 -13.80 -1.75
CA ALA A 51 -1.71 -12.52 -1.67
C ALA A 51 -2.32 -11.60 -0.60
N ALA A 52 -3.65 -11.54 -0.50
CA ALA A 52 -4.33 -10.75 0.52
C ALA A 52 -4.02 -11.25 1.95
N GLN A 53 -3.99 -12.57 2.15
CA GLN A 53 -3.58 -13.17 3.42
C GLN A 53 -2.10 -12.93 3.73
N ALA A 54 -1.23 -13.02 2.73
CA ALA A 54 0.19 -12.72 2.87
C ALA A 54 0.43 -11.27 3.31
N ARG A 55 -0.32 -10.31 2.78
CA ARG A 55 -0.26 -8.90 3.20
C ARG A 55 -0.67 -8.72 4.66
N LYS A 56 -1.68 -9.45 5.14
CA LYS A 56 -2.07 -9.43 6.57
C LYS A 56 -0.91 -9.96 7.44
N ILE A 57 -0.28 -11.06 7.04
CA ILE A 57 0.88 -11.63 7.75
C ILE A 57 2.07 -10.66 7.73
N ALA A 58 2.35 -10.04 6.60
CA ALA A 58 3.42 -9.05 6.46
C ALA A 58 3.16 -7.80 7.31
N ALA A 59 1.90 -7.34 7.41
CA ALA A 59 1.51 -6.21 8.25
C ALA A 59 1.59 -6.53 9.76
N MET A 60 1.50 -7.80 10.15
CA MET A 60 1.79 -8.26 11.52
C MET A 60 3.30 -8.34 11.81
N SER A 61 4.15 -8.34 10.78
CA SER A 61 5.59 -8.25 10.96
C SER A 61 5.97 -6.82 11.38
N PRO A 62 6.84 -6.64 12.38
CA PRO A 62 7.25 -5.32 12.81
C PRO A 62 7.83 -4.54 11.63
N ALA A 63 7.16 -3.47 11.24
CA ALA A 63 7.59 -2.62 10.14
C ALA A 63 9.01 -2.08 10.43
N PRO A 64 9.88 -1.99 9.41
CA PRO A 64 11.13 -1.25 9.54
C PRO A 64 10.79 0.16 10.01
N ARG A 65 11.21 0.50 11.23
CA ARG A 65 11.23 1.90 11.67
C ARG A 65 12.10 2.64 10.65
N PRO A 66 11.60 3.67 9.94
CA PRO A 66 12.48 4.47 9.09
C PRO A 66 13.59 4.98 10.00
N ALA A 67 14.83 4.64 9.69
CA ALA A 67 15.98 5.15 10.39
C ALA A 67 15.90 6.68 10.25
N ARG A 68 15.58 7.35 11.36
CA ARG A 68 15.66 8.81 11.46
C ARG A 68 17.08 9.18 11.02
N PRO A 69 17.27 10.05 10.02
CA PRO A 69 18.61 10.44 9.63
C PRO A 69 19.31 11.02 10.85
N ALA A 70 20.36 10.33 11.31
CA ALA A 70 21.24 10.79 12.38
C ALA A 70 22.20 11.83 11.79
N SER A 71 21.67 13.01 11.47
CA SER A 71 22.49 14.20 11.26
C SER A 71 22.32 15.10 12.47
N ALA A 72 23.28 14.99 13.38
CA ALA A 72 23.39 15.79 14.59
C ALA A 72 23.80 17.23 14.26
N LEU A 73 23.01 18.20 14.72
CA LEU A 73 23.48 19.48 15.24
C LEU A 73 22.56 19.87 16.42
N PRO A 74 23.07 20.18 17.62
CA PRO A 74 22.25 20.69 18.71
C PRO A 74 22.00 22.19 18.49
N ILE A 75 20.77 22.57 18.15
CA ILE A 75 20.34 23.97 18.18
C ILE A 75 19.64 24.20 19.53
N PRO A 76 20.02 25.26 20.29
CA PRO A 76 19.56 25.43 21.66
C PRO A 76 18.07 25.79 21.71
N PHE A 77 17.45 25.30 22.78
CA PHE A 77 16.10 25.57 23.26
C PHE A 77 15.66 27.03 23.03
N GLY A 78 14.56 27.24 22.31
CA GLY A 78 14.00 28.58 22.08
C GLY A 78 12.73 28.59 21.24
N ALA A 79 11.59 28.50 21.93
CA ALA A 79 10.29 29.11 21.63
C ALA A 79 9.57 28.88 20.27
N SER A 80 8.32 28.45 20.45
CA SER A 80 7.11 28.79 19.70
C SER A 80 6.56 27.71 18.77
N GLU A 81 5.42 27.19 19.20
CA GLU A 81 4.41 26.54 18.39
C GLU A 81 4.00 27.43 17.21
N GLY A 82 3.67 26.79 16.08
CA GLY A 82 2.99 27.40 14.96
C GLY A 82 3.77 27.36 13.65
N ASP A 83 3.62 26.26 12.90
CA ASP A 83 3.35 26.36 11.46
C ASP A 83 2.81 25.01 10.94
N VAL A 84 1.48 24.92 10.85
CA VAL A 84 0.79 23.85 10.12
C VAL A 84 0.44 24.45 8.76
N GLU A 85 1.36 24.34 7.80
CA GLU A 85 1.14 24.80 6.43
C GLU A 85 0.18 23.82 5.70
N ALA A 86 -1.09 24.20 5.73
CA ALA A 86 -2.09 24.15 4.66
C ALA A 86 -2.33 22.84 3.88
N ARG A 87 -3.24 22.01 4.42
CA ARG A 87 -4.08 21.09 3.64
C ARG A 87 -5.16 21.91 2.90
N PRO A 88 -5.29 21.89 1.56
CA PRO A 88 -6.31 22.69 0.89
C PRO A 88 -7.72 22.14 1.19
N ALA A 89 -8.47 22.93 1.97
CA ALA A 89 -9.86 22.67 2.31
C ALA A 89 -10.77 22.92 1.10
N ARG A 90 -11.69 21.98 0.84
CA ARG A 90 -12.67 22.04 -0.25
C ARG A 90 -13.57 23.27 -0.09
N ALA A 91 -13.64 24.07 -1.13
CA ALA A 91 -14.43 25.30 -1.23
C ALA A 91 -15.94 25.01 -1.33
N ILE A 92 -16.57 24.68 -0.20
CA ILE A 92 -18.04 24.58 -0.12
C ILE A 92 -18.66 25.34 1.06
N ASP A 93 -17.90 26.12 1.83
CA ASP A 93 -18.45 26.82 3.01
C ASP A 93 -18.23 28.35 3.03
N ARG A 94 -18.01 28.98 1.86
CA ARG A 94 -18.00 30.45 1.76
C ARG A 94 -19.20 30.97 0.97
N LEU A 95 -20.38 30.82 1.54
CA LEU A 95 -21.55 31.64 1.18
C LEU A 95 -22.57 31.68 2.32
N LYS A 96 -22.11 32.02 3.52
CA LYS A 96 -23.00 32.50 4.58
C LYS A 96 -22.27 33.44 5.53
N GLY A 97 -22.53 34.73 5.39
CA GLY A 97 -22.25 35.71 6.44
C GLY A 97 -21.39 36.90 6.00
N GLY A 98 -22.06 38.01 5.70
CA GLY A 98 -21.65 39.31 6.24
C GLY A 98 -20.77 40.23 5.38
N SER A 99 -21.42 41.02 4.53
CA SER A 99 -21.00 42.38 4.17
C SER A 99 -22.17 43.03 3.43
N ARG A 100 -22.57 44.28 3.63
CA ARG A 100 -22.11 45.40 4.46
C ARG A 100 -23.23 46.44 4.35
N GLY A 101 -23.52 47.17 5.43
CA GLY A 101 -24.40 48.33 5.35
C GLY A 101 -23.84 49.37 4.36
N ARG A 102 -24.69 49.78 3.42
CA ARG A 102 -24.76 51.12 2.84
C ARG A 102 -26.16 51.30 2.26
N LEU A 103 -26.94 52.17 2.88
CA LEU A 103 -27.85 53.19 2.33
C LEU A 103 -28.61 53.78 3.52
#